data_AF-W2GK39-F1
#
_entry.id   AF-W2GK39-F1
#
_cell.length_a   1.000
_cell.length_b   1.000
_cell.length_c   1.000
_cell.angle_alpha   90.00
_cell.angle_beta   90.00
_cell.angle_gamma   90.00
#
_symmetry.space_group_name_H-M   'P 1'
#
loop_
_entity.id
_entity.type
_entity.pdbx_description
1 polymer ?
#
loop_
_entity_poly.entity_id
_entity_poly.type
_entity_poly.pdbx_seq_one_letter_code
_entity_poly.pdbx_strand_id
1 'polypeptide(L)'
;MEYAKSIRSALRPRTLFASVCPELITVSLLYKSHGVSFLQVDALAVLTCAMLTQLLGNLSAVYSNFQRTLQPKEPGAKDDKIILNLLSLTQVRRWSFLFYGLQLALLGLTHILCDKSIEITGVMAVLATVALLYCRRGEDPLPIVGLREAVIAWAVGPVAMIGTALYLVGEVPWAVVLYAYIVMLFAWAFLVLESARDAPFARRMGRSDTSLALRLGFQWSFQGFLLIMVSFYGVVLVTGIVMGHLGNFLLVATIVKLKDISEDFRLERLNHLPDQFARLAVFLGVGFTLSILAGLS
;
A
#
# COMPACT_ATOMS: atom_id res chain seq x y z
N MET A 1 -14.44 -18.72 -19.15
CA MET A 1 -14.60 -18.50 -17.70
C MET A 1 -13.27 -18.57 -16.94
N GLU A 2 -12.32 -19.42 -17.34
CA GLU A 2 -11.01 -19.54 -16.67
C GLU A 2 -10.14 -18.28 -16.77
N TYR A 3 -10.13 -17.60 -17.93
CA TYR A 3 -9.39 -16.34 -18.10
C TYR A 3 -9.83 -15.23 -17.13
N ALA A 4 -11.14 -15.06 -16.94
CA ALA A 4 -11.69 -14.08 -16.00
C ALA A 4 -11.35 -14.42 -14.54
N LYS A 5 -11.35 -15.71 -14.19
CA LYS A 5 -10.93 -16.20 -12.87
C LYS A 5 -9.44 -15.93 -12.64
N SER A 6 -8.64 -16.09 -13.69
CA SER A 6 -7.21 -15.84 -13.65
C SER A 6 -6.88 -14.35 -13.48
N ILE A 7 -7.53 -13.47 -14.26
CA ILE A 7 -7.43 -12.01 -14.09
C ILE A 7 -7.84 -11.61 -12.68
N ARG A 8 -8.98 -12.10 -12.19
CA ARG A 8 -9.46 -11.77 -10.84
C ARG A 8 -8.46 -12.18 -9.76
N SER A 9 -7.83 -13.35 -9.91
CA SER A 9 -6.80 -13.83 -8.99
C SER A 9 -5.53 -12.97 -9.06
N ALA A 10 -5.10 -12.58 -10.26
CA ALA A 10 -3.95 -11.71 -10.47
C ALA A 10 -4.16 -10.28 -9.94
N LEU A 11 -5.37 -9.73 -10.12
CA LEU A 11 -5.74 -8.40 -9.64
C LEU A 11 -5.90 -8.32 -8.13
N ARG A 12 -5.97 -9.45 -7.42
CA ARG A 12 -6.07 -9.55 -5.95
C ARG A 12 -6.99 -8.45 -5.35
N PRO A 13 -8.29 -8.42 -5.66
CA PRO A 13 -9.18 -7.32 -5.27
C PRO A 13 -9.23 -7.07 -3.76
N ARG A 14 -8.88 -8.06 -2.94
CA ARG A 14 -8.73 -7.90 -1.48
C ARG A 14 -7.59 -6.95 -1.07
N THR A 15 -6.62 -6.66 -1.93
CA THR A 15 -5.55 -5.70 -1.62
C THR A 15 -5.92 -4.26 -1.96
N LEU A 16 -7.10 -4.01 -2.57
CA LEU A 16 -7.58 -2.66 -2.87
C LEU A 16 -7.74 -1.81 -1.61
N PHE A 17 -7.98 -2.42 -0.45
CA PHE A 17 -8.03 -1.70 0.82
C PHE A 17 -6.70 -0.98 1.13
N ALA A 18 -5.56 -1.48 0.65
CA ALA A 18 -4.26 -0.85 0.86
C ALA A 18 -4.15 0.53 0.17
N SER A 19 -4.86 0.74 -0.93
CA SER A 19 -4.94 2.05 -1.60
C SER A 19 -6.18 2.84 -1.20
N VAL A 20 -7.30 2.18 -0.91
CA VAL A 20 -8.55 2.88 -0.55
C VAL A 20 -8.47 3.49 0.85
N CYS A 21 -7.90 2.81 1.84
CA CYS A 21 -7.84 3.32 3.21
C CYS A 21 -7.06 4.64 3.34
N PRO A 22 -5.84 4.80 2.78
CA PRO A 22 -5.11 6.06 2.82
C PRO A 22 -5.90 7.21 2.18
N GLU A 23 -6.54 6.97 1.04
CA GLU A 23 -7.32 8.01 0.36
C GLU A 23 -8.59 8.41 1.13
N LEU A 24 -9.29 7.44 1.74
CA LEU A 24 -10.42 7.74 2.59
C LEU A 24 -10.02 8.55 3.83
N ILE A 25 -8.85 8.26 4.41
CA ILE A 25 -8.29 9.06 5.52
C ILE A 25 -8.03 10.50 5.03
N THR A 26 -7.37 10.67 3.87
CA THR A 26 -7.11 12.01 3.29
C THR A 26 -8.40 12.78 3.05
N VAL A 27 -9.39 12.18 2.36
CA VAL A 27 -10.68 12.84 2.09
C VAL A 27 -11.41 13.18 3.39
N SER A 28 -11.31 12.35 4.44
CA SER A 28 -11.91 12.67 5.76
C SER A 28 -11.27 13.89 6.42
N LEU A 29 -9.94 14.03 6.32
CA LEU A 29 -9.21 15.19 6.84
C LEU A 29 -9.58 16.46 6.06
N LEU A 30 -9.71 16.35 4.74
CA LEU A 30 -10.11 17.47 3.88
C LEU A 30 -11.59 17.82 4.01
N TYR A 31 -12.45 16.85 4.32
CA TYR A 31 -13.85 17.11 4.66
C TYR A 31 -13.98 18.00 5.88
N LYS A 32 -13.19 17.73 6.92
CA LYS A 32 -13.18 18.53 8.16
C LYS A 32 -12.57 19.92 7.98
N SER A 33 -11.47 20.01 7.25
CA SER A 33 -10.74 21.28 7.08
C SER A 33 -11.31 22.19 6.00
N HIS A 34 -11.78 21.62 4.88
CA HIS A 34 -12.14 22.35 3.66
C HIS A 34 -13.54 22.02 3.11
N GLY A 35 -14.32 21.17 3.78
CA GLY A 35 -15.67 20.82 3.35
C GLY A 35 -15.73 19.92 2.10
N VAL A 36 -14.63 19.27 1.72
CA VAL A 36 -14.55 18.36 0.57
C VAL A 36 -15.45 17.15 0.79
N SER A 37 -16.51 17.01 -0.01
CA SER A 37 -17.42 15.86 0.09
C SER A 37 -16.84 14.61 -0.59
N PHE A 38 -17.06 13.44 0.01
CA PHE A 38 -16.69 12.14 -0.55
C PHE A 38 -17.31 11.84 -1.92
N LEU A 39 -18.42 12.52 -2.26
CA LEU A 39 -19.15 12.34 -3.53
C LEU A 39 -18.74 13.35 -4.60
N GLN A 40 -17.78 14.23 -4.33
CA GLN A 40 -17.26 15.12 -5.36
C GLN A 40 -16.58 14.30 -6.47
N VAL A 41 -16.75 14.76 -7.72
CA VAL A 41 -16.29 14.03 -8.91
C VAL A 41 -14.77 13.86 -8.90
N ASP A 42 -14.03 14.87 -8.44
CA ASP A 42 -12.58 14.83 -8.29
C ASP A 42 -12.14 13.89 -7.15
N ALA A 43 -12.82 13.87 -6.01
CA ALA A 43 -12.58 12.91 -4.93
C ALA A 43 -12.76 11.45 -5.39
N LEU A 44 -13.84 11.17 -6.12
CA LEU A 44 -14.09 9.85 -6.70
C LEU A 44 -13.05 9.47 -7.76
N ALA A 45 -12.60 10.44 -8.56
CA ALA A 45 -11.57 10.21 -9.58
C ALA A 45 -10.22 9.86 -8.96
N VAL A 46 -9.79 10.55 -7.89
CA VAL A 46 -8.53 10.24 -7.21
C VAL A 46 -8.60 8.87 -6.52
N LEU A 47 -9.70 8.55 -5.83
CA LEU A 47 -9.93 7.22 -5.26
C LEU A 47 -9.82 6.13 -6.32
N THR A 48 -10.45 6.35 -7.48
CA THR A 48 -10.37 5.41 -8.61
C THR A 48 -8.95 5.30 -9.15
N CYS A 49 -8.22 6.42 -9.27
CA CYS A 49 -6.83 6.42 -9.71
C CYS A 49 -5.93 5.63 -8.76
N ALA A 50 -6.10 5.79 -7.44
CA ALA A 50 -5.36 5.04 -6.43
C ALA A 50 -5.65 3.54 -6.52
N MET A 51 -6.91 3.15 -6.70
CA MET A 51 -7.30 1.75 -6.94
C MET A 51 -6.63 1.19 -8.20
N LEU A 52 -6.61 1.95 -9.30
CA LEU A 52 -5.95 1.53 -10.54
C LEU A 52 -4.43 1.36 -10.36
N THR A 53 -3.78 2.22 -9.57
CA THR A 53 -2.36 2.07 -9.22
C THR A 53 -2.12 0.81 -8.41
N GLN A 54 -3.01 0.47 -7.48
CA GLN A 54 -2.92 -0.77 -6.70
C GLN A 54 -3.09 -2.01 -7.57
N LEU A 55 -4.03 -1.98 -8.52
CA LEU A 55 -4.20 -3.05 -9.50
C LEU A 55 -2.96 -3.23 -10.38
N LEU A 56 -2.33 -2.13 -10.77
CA LEU A 56 -1.07 -2.12 -11.52
C LEU A 56 0.08 -2.74 -10.71
N GLY A 57 0.19 -2.41 -9.43
CA GLY A 57 1.15 -3.03 -8.50
C GLY A 57 0.92 -4.54 -8.34
N ASN A 58 -0.34 -4.97 -8.23
CA ASN A 58 -0.69 -6.39 -8.16
C ASN A 58 -0.28 -7.14 -9.43
N LEU A 59 -0.47 -6.55 -10.62
CA LEU A 59 -0.02 -7.11 -11.89
C LEU A 59 1.51 -7.19 -11.99
N SER A 60 2.22 -6.17 -11.52
CA SER A 60 3.68 -6.17 -11.44
C SER A 60 4.21 -7.30 -10.55
N ALA A 61 3.52 -7.59 -9.45
CA ALA A 61 3.87 -8.73 -8.59
C ALA A 61 3.71 -10.08 -9.32
N VAL A 62 2.71 -10.22 -10.20
CA VAL A 62 2.58 -11.42 -11.06
C VAL A 62 3.70 -11.48 -12.09
N TYR A 63 4.06 -10.35 -12.70
CA TYR A 63 5.18 -10.26 -13.65
C TYR A 63 6.50 -10.68 -13.01
N SER A 64 6.81 -10.15 -11.83
CA SER A 64 8.05 -10.44 -11.10
C SER A 64 8.08 -11.92 -10.68
N ASN A 65 6.98 -12.45 -10.16
CA ASN A 65 6.93 -13.84 -9.71
C ASN A 65 6.82 -14.88 -10.85
N PHE A 66 6.93 -14.50 -12.13
CA PHE A 66 6.89 -15.43 -13.25
C PHE A 66 7.99 -16.51 -13.17
N GLN A 67 9.15 -16.18 -12.57
CA GLN A 67 10.20 -17.17 -12.33
C GLN A 67 9.88 -18.11 -11.15
N ARG A 68 9.08 -17.68 -10.15
CA ARG A 68 8.66 -18.52 -9.01
C ARG A 68 7.76 -19.68 -9.44
N THR A 69 7.00 -19.53 -10.53
CA THR A 69 6.06 -20.55 -11.04
C THR A 69 6.73 -21.79 -11.65
N LEU A 70 8.05 -21.85 -11.77
CA LEU A 70 8.77 -22.99 -12.34
C LEU A 70 9.13 -24.09 -11.32
N GLN A 71 8.80 -23.93 -10.02
CA GLN A 71 9.12 -24.94 -8.99
C GLN A 71 7.98 -25.95 -8.75
N PRO A 72 8.31 -27.24 -8.50
CA PRO A 72 7.34 -28.25 -8.11
C PRO A 72 6.73 -27.94 -6.73
N LYS A 73 5.45 -28.24 -6.57
CA LYS A 73 4.68 -28.02 -5.33
C LYS A 73 5.30 -28.81 -4.16
N GLU A 74 5.61 -28.13 -3.06
CA GLU A 74 6.02 -28.81 -1.82
C GLU A 74 4.82 -29.61 -1.26
N PRO A 75 5.01 -30.91 -0.93
CA PRO A 75 3.93 -31.74 -0.38
C PRO A 75 3.50 -31.23 1.00
N GLY A 76 2.23 -30.86 1.15
CA GLY A 76 1.65 -30.33 2.39
C GLY A 76 1.46 -28.81 2.43
N ALA A 77 1.97 -28.06 1.44
CA ALA A 77 1.68 -26.64 1.34
C ALA A 77 0.19 -26.41 1.01
N LYS A 78 -0.55 -25.80 1.94
CA LYS A 78 -1.90 -25.24 1.73
C LYS A 78 -1.92 -24.01 0.81
N ASP A 79 -0.82 -23.74 0.09
CA ASP A 79 -0.78 -22.65 -0.86
C ASP A 79 -1.47 -23.05 -2.15
N ASP A 80 -2.76 -22.68 -2.24
CA ASP A 80 -3.52 -22.58 -3.49
C ASP A 80 -2.97 -21.49 -4.45
N LYS A 81 -1.78 -20.92 -4.17
CA LYS A 81 -1.29 -19.67 -4.78
C LYS A 81 0.03 -19.78 -5.56
N ILE A 82 0.46 -20.98 -5.93
CA ILE A 82 1.40 -21.15 -7.04
C ILE A 82 0.60 -21.70 -8.22
N ILE A 83 -0.25 -20.85 -8.80
CA ILE A 83 -0.93 -21.18 -10.05
C ILE A 83 0.07 -20.87 -11.16
N LEU A 84 0.65 -21.90 -11.76
CA LEU A 84 1.37 -21.78 -13.02
C LEU A 84 0.48 -21.03 -14.03
N ASN A 85 1.05 -20.04 -14.71
CA ASN A 85 0.49 -19.50 -15.95
C ASN A 85 -0.83 -18.70 -15.81
N LEU A 86 -1.00 -17.86 -14.77
CA LEU A 86 -2.20 -17.01 -14.65
C LEU A 86 -2.39 -16.07 -15.86
N LEU A 87 -1.35 -15.33 -16.25
CA LEU A 87 -1.40 -14.36 -17.35
C LEU A 87 -0.09 -14.40 -18.14
N SER A 88 -0.18 -14.28 -19.46
CA SER A 88 1.01 -14.11 -20.29
C SER A 88 1.65 -12.73 -20.08
N LEU A 89 2.94 -12.61 -20.36
CA LEU A 89 3.67 -11.34 -20.29
C LEU A 89 3.01 -10.22 -21.13
N THR A 90 2.47 -10.61 -22.29
CA THR A 90 1.73 -9.72 -23.20
C THR A 90 0.41 -9.27 -22.60
N GLN A 91 -0.30 -10.13 -21.87
CA GLN A 91 -1.53 -9.77 -21.17
C GLN A 91 -1.26 -8.82 -20.02
N VAL A 92 -0.24 -9.10 -19.19
CA VAL A 92 0.16 -8.19 -18.09
C VAL A 92 0.51 -6.81 -18.63
N ARG A 93 1.27 -6.73 -19.74
CA ARG A 93 1.60 -5.47 -20.41
C ARG A 93 0.35 -4.72 -20.88
N ARG A 94 -0.58 -5.39 -21.55
CA ARG A 94 -1.83 -4.79 -22.06
C ARG A 94 -2.69 -4.23 -20.92
N TRP A 95 -2.88 -5.00 -19.85
CA TRP A 95 -3.63 -4.56 -18.68
C TRP A 95 -2.95 -3.38 -17.96
N SER A 96 -1.62 -3.39 -17.88
CA SER A 96 -0.86 -2.29 -17.29
C SER A 96 -1.08 -0.98 -18.04
N PHE A 97 -1.01 -1.02 -19.38
CA PHE A 97 -1.29 0.15 -20.21
C PHE A 97 -2.76 0.58 -20.18
N LEU A 98 -3.69 -0.38 -20.07
CA LEU A 98 -5.11 -0.08 -19.94
C LEU A 98 -5.40 0.69 -18.65
N PHE A 99 -4.88 0.22 -17.50
CA PHE A 99 -5.08 0.92 -16.22
C PHE A 99 -4.44 2.30 -16.21
N TYR A 100 -3.23 2.43 -16.75
CA TYR A 100 -2.58 3.72 -16.91
C TYR A 100 -3.37 4.67 -17.83
N GLY A 101 -3.84 4.18 -18.98
CA GLY A 101 -4.67 4.97 -19.89
C GLY A 101 -5.97 5.42 -19.24
N LEU A 102 -6.60 4.57 -18.42
CA LEU A 102 -7.80 4.92 -17.66
C LEU A 102 -7.51 5.98 -16.58
N GLN A 103 -6.36 5.93 -15.92
CA GLN A 103 -5.93 6.97 -14.97
C GLN A 103 -5.78 8.32 -15.67
N LEU A 104 -5.08 8.37 -16.81
CA LEU A 104 -4.91 9.61 -17.57
C LEU A 104 -6.24 10.15 -18.09
N ALA A 105 -7.12 9.27 -18.57
CA ALA A 105 -8.46 9.66 -19.03
C ALA A 105 -9.30 10.25 -17.90
N LEU A 106 -9.27 9.65 -16.70
CA LEU A 106 -9.96 10.17 -15.52
C LEU A 106 -9.40 11.53 -15.11
N LEU A 107 -8.07 11.67 -15.00
CA LEU A 107 -7.42 12.93 -14.66
C LEU A 107 -7.75 14.04 -15.67
N GLY A 108 -7.71 13.72 -16.97
CA GLY A 108 -8.07 14.65 -18.04
C GLY A 108 -9.54 15.04 -18.01
N LEU A 109 -10.44 14.09 -17.74
CA LEU A 109 -11.87 14.37 -17.60
C LEU A 109 -12.14 15.31 -16.41
N THR A 110 -11.55 15.04 -15.26
CA THR A 110 -11.70 15.90 -14.08
C THR A 110 -11.01 17.25 -14.21
N HIS A 111 -9.94 17.34 -15.00
CA HIS A 111 -9.32 18.62 -15.32
C HIS A 111 -10.31 19.55 -16.03
N ILE A 112 -11.06 19.01 -17.01
CA ILE A 112 -12.06 19.77 -17.76
C ILE A 112 -13.31 20.05 -16.90
N LEU A 113 -13.81 19.05 -16.16
CA LEU A 113 -15.07 19.19 -15.41
C LEU A 113 -14.94 20.03 -14.13
N CYS A 114 -13.78 20.00 -13.48
CA CYS A 114 -13.55 20.66 -12.20
C CYS A 114 -12.59 21.85 -12.31
N ASP A 115 -12.28 22.30 -13.53
CA ASP A 115 -11.40 23.43 -13.85
C ASP A 115 -10.08 23.41 -13.05
N LYS A 116 -9.42 22.25 -13.03
CA LYS A 116 -8.18 22.06 -12.24
C LYS A 116 -7.01 22.75 -12.93
N SER A 117 -6.07 23.28 -12.16
CA SER A 117 -4.83 23.83 -12.72
C SER A 117 -4.06 22.77 -13.51
N ILE A 118 -3.51 23.17 -14.66
CA ILE A 118 -2.73 22.29 -15.54
C ILE A 118 -1.48 21.76 -14.83
N GLU A 119 -0.93 22.54 -13.89
CA GLU A 119 0.25 22.15 -13.10
C GLU A 119 -0.09 20.97 -12.18
N ILE A 120 -1.22 21.03 -11.49
CA ILE A 120 -1.68 20.01 -10.55
C ILE A 120 -2.01 18.71 -11.30
N THR A 121 -2.78 18.81 -12.39
CA THR A 121 -3.10 17.64 -13.24
C THR A 121 -1.82 17.05 -13.86
N GLY A 122 -0.88 17.90 -14.29
CA GLY A 122 0.41 17.49 -14.82
C GLY A 122 1.24 16.70 -13.81
N VAL A 123 1.34 17.17 -12.57
CA VAL A 123 2.04 16.46 -11.48
C VAL A 123 1.41 15.09 -11.23
N MET A 124 0.08 15.00 -11.15
CA MET A 124 -0.60 13.71 -10.96
C MET A 124 -0.37 12.73 -12.12
N ALA A 125 -0.36 13.23 -13.36
CA ALA A 125 -0.03 12.42 -14.53
C ALA A 125 1.42 11.92 -14.50
N VAL A 126 2.37 12.76 -14.07
CA VAL A 126 3.77 12.36 -13.87
C VAL A 126 3.88 11.29 -12.79
N LEU A 127 3.21 11.44 -11.65
CA LEU A 127 3.19 10.42 -10.59
C LEU A 127 2.62 9.09 -11.08
N ALA A 128 1.52 9.10 -11.83
CA ALA A 128 0.97 7.89 -12.45
C ALA A 128 1.94 7.25 -13.44
N THR A 129 2.66 8.06 -14.23
CA THR A 129 3.70 7.61 -15.16
C THR A 129 4.86 6.95 -14.42
N VAL A 130 5.36 7.59 -13.36
CA VAL A 130 6.44 7.06 -12.51
C VAL A 130 6.01 5.75 -11.87
N ALA A 131 4.77 5.66 -11.37
CA ALA A 131 4.22 4.43 -10.82
C ALA A 131 4.19 3.29 -11.85
N LEU A 132 3.77 3.58 -13.09
CA LEU A 132 3.82 2.61 -14.19
C LEU A 132 5.25 2.16 -14.49
N LEU A 133 6.18 3.11 -14.63
CA LEU A 133 7.59 2.80 -14.92
C LEU A 133 8.19 1.93 -13.82
N TYR A 134 7.95 2.28 -12.55
CA TYR A 134 8.40 1.49 -11.41
C TYR A 134 7.80 0.08 -11.41
N CYS A 135 6.47 -0.04 -11.57
CA CYS A 135 5.79 -1.33 -11.65
C CYS A 135 6.28 -2.18 -12.84
N ARG A 136 6.71 -1.56 -13.94
CA ARG A 136 7.19 -2.27 -15.13
C ARG A 136 8.67 -2.57 -15.11
N ARG A 137 9.48 -1.84 -14.33
CA ARG A 137 10.91 -2.12 -14.14
C ARG A 137 11.14 -3.52 -13.55
N GLY A 138 10.13 -4.09 -12.90
CA GLY A 138 10.12 -5.49 -12.52
C GLY A 138 11.18 -5.79 -11.47
N GLU A 139 11.98 -6.83 -11.71
CA GLU A 139 12.89 -7.42 -10.73
C GLU A 139 14.27 -6.77 -10.66
N ASP A 140 14.54 -5.72 -11.45
CA ASP A 140 15.82 -5.03 -11.40
C ASP A 140 16.04 -4.50 -9.98
N PRO A 141 17.05 -5.01 -9.24
CA PRO A 141 17.30 -4.59 -7.88
C PRO A 141 17.59 -3.10 -7.87
N LEU A 142 16.91 -2.37 -6.99
CA LEU A 142 17.42 -1.06 -6.62
C LEU A 142 18.81 -1.26 -5.99
N PRO A 143 19.77 -0.36 -6.27
CA PRO A 143 21.18 -0.54 -5.87
C PRO A 143 21.39 -0.58 -4.35
N ILE A 144 20.37 -0.17 -3.58
CA ILE A 144 20.41 -0.11 -2.11
C ILE A 144 19.43 -1.15 -1.55
N VAL A 145 19.92 -1.96 -0.63
CA VAL A 145 19.16 -3.03 0.01
C VAL A 145 18.06 -2.46 0.89
N GLY A 146 16.83 -2.96 0.72
CA GLY A 146 15.66 -2.48 1.45
C GLY A 146 15.07 -1.16 0.96
N LEU A 147 15.68 -0.54 -0.06
CA LEU A 147 15.17 0.70 -0.64
C LEU A 147 13.81 0.48 -1.29
N ARG A 148 13.53 -0.72 -1.81
CA ARG A 148 12.25 -1.06 -2.41
C ARG A 148 11.12 -0.94 -1.39
N GLU A 149 11.29 -1.53 -0.20
CA GLU A 149 10.31 -1.48 0.88
C GLU A 149 10.07 -0.02 1.31
N ALA A 150 11.13 0.77 1.45
CA ALA A 150 11.02 2.20 1.79
C ALA A 150 10.29 3.00 0.70
N VAL A 151 10.66 2.83 -0.58
CA VAL A 151 10.03 3.53 -1.71
C VAL A 151 8.54 3.21 -1.80
N ILE A 152 8.14 1.95 -1.64
CA ILE A 152 6.73 1.57 -1.66
C ILE A 152 5.99 2.16 -0.46
N ALA A 153 6.58 2.13 0.74
CA ALA A 153 5.98 2.75 1.93
C ALA A 153 5.77 4.27 1.76
N TRP A 154 6.77 4.97 1.20
CA TRP A 154 6.68 6.39 0.87
C TRP A 154 5.63 6.68 -0.21
N ALA A 155 5.53 5.81 -1.21
CA ALA A 155 4.55 5.94 -2.28
C ALA A 155 3.12 5.79 -1.76
N VAL A 156 2.86 4.81 -0.90
CA VAL A 156 1.52 4.50 -0.36
C VAL A 156 1.07 5.51 0.72
N GLY A 157 2.00 6.05 1.51
CA GLY A 157 1.71 7.07 2.51
C GLY A 157 1.86 8.49 1.94
N PRO A 158 3.00 9.17 2.16
CA PRO A 158 3.26 10.55 1.77
C PRO A 158 2.85 10.90 0.34
N VAL A 159 3.36 10.17 -0.66
CA VAL A 159 3.14 10.58 -2.06
C VAL A 159 1.68 10.50 -2.45
N ALA A 160 1.00 9.40 -2.11
CA ALA A 160 -0.43 9.25 -2.38
C ALA A 160 -1.27 10.30 -1.63
N MET A 161 -1.14 10.38 -0.31
CA MET A 161 -2.00 11.24 0.50
C MET A 161 -1.75 12.74 0.28
N ILE A 162 -0.48 13.16 0.14
CA ILE A 162 -0.15 14.56 -0.17
C ILE A 162 -0.56 14.90 -1.60
N GLY A 163 -0.34 13.99 -2.56
CA GLY A 163 -0.80 14.16 -3.94
C GLY A 163 -2.30 14.37 -4.01
N THR A 164 -3.07 13.59 -3.26
CA THR A 164 -4.52 13.74 -3.14
C THR A 164 -4.92 15.08 -2.52
N ALA A 165 -4.25 15.53 -1.46
CA ALA A 165 -4.55 16.84 -0.85
C ALA A 165 -4.28 18.00 -1.81
N LEU A 166 -3.12 17.99 -2.48
CA LEU A 166 -2.78 18.97 -3.53
C LEU A 166 -3.77 18.93 -4.69
N TYR A 167 -4.25 17.75 -5.07
CA TYR A 167 -5.19 17.61 -6.17
C TYR A 167 -6.59 18.15 -5.84
N LEU A 168 -7.08 17.89 -4.62
CA LEU A 168 -8.43 18.26 -4.22
C LEU A 168 -8.53 19.73 -3.82
N VAL A 169 -7.58 20.23 -3.02
CA VAL A 169 -7.68 21.56 -2.39
C VAL A 169 -6.54 22.49 -2.82
N GLY A 170 -5.45 21.97 -3.38
CA GLY A 170 -4.29 22.79 -3.79
C GLY A 170 -3.31 23.11 -2.67
N GLU A 171 -3.55 22.60 -1.46
CA GLU A 171 -2.69 22.78 -0.30
C GLU A 171 -2.50 21.48 0.47
N VAL A 172 -1.56 21.48 1.42
CA VAL A 172 -1.21 20.31 2.24
C VAL A 172 -1.42 20.63 3.71
N PRO A 173 -2.61 20.31 4.27
CA PRO A 173 -2.85 20.49 5.69
C PRO A 173 -1.88 19.63 6.52
N TRP A 174 -1.39 20.17 7.65
CA TRP A 174 -0.49 19.43 8.55
C TRP A 174 -1.07 18.10 9.03
N ALA A 175 -2.39 18.01 9.18
CA ALA A 175 -3.05 16.76 9.53
C ALA A 175 -2.83 15.67 8.46
N VAL A 176 -2.84 16.03 7.17
CA VAL A 176 -2.54 15.08 6.08
C VAL A 176 -1.10 14.58 6.19
N VAL A 177 -0.15 15.46 6.48
CA VAL A 177 1.28 15.09 6.64
C VAL A 177 1.46 14.08 7.77
N LEU A 178 0.86 14.33 8.94
CA LEU A 178 0.97 13.43 10.09
C LEU A 178 0.34 12.06 9.81
N TYR A 179 -0.87 12.03 9.25
CA TYR A 179 -1.53 10.77 8.91
C TYR A 179 -0.83 10.03 7.76
N ALA A 180 -0.23 10.74 6.81
CA ALA A 180 0.58 10.12 5.77
C ALA A 180 1.82 9.44 6.34
N TYR A 181 2.45 10.04 7.35
CA TYR A 181 3.55 9.40 8.08
C TYR A 181 3.10 8.15 8.84
N ILE A 182 1.92 8.19 9.48
CA ILE A 182 1.31 7.01 10.12
C ILE A 182 1.11 5.87 9.11
N VAL A 183 0.52 6.16 7.95
CA VAL A 183 0.30 5.17 6.88
C VAL A 183 1.63 4.62 6.36
N MET A 184 2.65 5.46 6.18
CA MET A 184 3.99 5.05 5.76
C MET A 184 4.62 4.05 6.74
N LEU A 185 4.61 4.35 8.04
CA LEU A 185 5.19 3.47 9.06
C LEU A 185 4.49 2.11 9.05
N PHE A 186 3.16 2.10 8.96
CA PHE A 186 2.40 0.85 8.89
C PHE A 186 2.71 0.04 7.63
N ALA A 187 2.75 0.70 6.46
CA ALA A 187 3.09 0.06 5.19
C ALA A 187 4.52 -0.50 5.22
N TRP A 188 5.45 0.22 5.82
CA TRP A 188 6.83 -0.23 5.95
C TRP A 188 6.95 -1.47 6.85
N ALA A 189 6.26 -1.48 8.00
CA ALA A 189 6.21 -2.65 8.87
C ALA A 189 5.63 -3.88 8.15
N PHE A 190 4.55 -3.70 7.38
CA PHE A 190 3.96 -4.76 6.56
C PHE A 190 4.96 -5.31 5.53
N LEU A 191 5.68 -4.43 4.82
CA LEU A 191 6.67 -4.82 3.82
C LEU A 191 7.88 -5.53 4.43
N VAL A 192 8.36 -5.11 5.61
CA VAL A 192 9.43 -5.81 6.33
C VAL A 192 8.99 -7.22 6.73
N LEU A 193 7.76 -7.36 7.22
CA LEU A 193 7.18 -8.65 7.58
C LEU A 193 7.02 -9.57 6.36
N GLU A 194 6.55 -9.03 5.23
CA GLU A 194 6.47 -9.78 3.98
C GLU A 194 7.87 -10.20 3.47
N SER A 195 8.84 -9.29 3.55
CA SER A 195 10.24 -9.56 3.20
C SER A 195 10.84 -10.68 4.07
N ALA A 196 10.53 -10.70 5.37
CA ALA A 196 10.97 -11.75 6.29
C ALA A 196 10.33 -13.11 5.98
N ARG A 197 9.03 -13.15 5.64
CA ARG A 197 8.35 -14.39 5.19
C ARG A 197 9.00 -14.96 3.93
N ASP A 198 9.32 -14.09 2.98
CA ASP A 198 9.86 -14.48 1.67
C ASP A 198 11.37 -14.75 1.68
N ALA A 199 12.07 -14.44 2.78
CA ALA A 199 13.53 -14.60 2.90
C ALA A 199 14.03 -16.03 2.59
N PRO A 200 13.44 -17.12 3.14
CA PRO A 200 13.90 -18.48 2.83
C PRO A 200 13.77 -18.83 1.34
N PHE A 201 12.74 -18.29 0.67
CA PHE A 201 12.55 -18.49 -0.76
C PHE A 201 13.55 -17.68 -1.58
N ALA A 202 13.72 -16.40 -1.26
CA ALA A 202 14.65 -15.53 -1.98
C ALA A 202 16.11 -16.00 -1.83
N ARG A 203 16.49 -16.62 -0.71
CA ARG A 203 17.79 -17.31 -0.56
C ARG A 203 17.94 -18.47 -1.53
N ARG A 204 16.91 -19.32 -1.68
CA ARG A 204 16.91 -20.47 -2.61
C ARG A 204 17.05 -20.05 -4.08
N MET A 205 16.55 -18.88 -4.45
CA MET A 205 16.67 -18.36 -5.82
C MET A 205 17.96 -17.56 -6.09
N GLY A 206 18.92 -17.54 -5.15
CA GLY A 206 20.13 -16.73 -5.29
C GLY A 206 19.88 -15.22 -5.28
N ARG A 207 18.73 -14.77 -4.75
CA ARG A 207 18.32 -13.36 -4.69
C ARG A 207 18.53 -12.75 -3.30
N SER A 208 19.54 -13.23 -2.59
CA SER A 208 19.89 -12.81 -1.23
C SER A 208 20.05 -11.30 -1.09
N ASP A 209 20.41 -10.61 -2.18
CA ASP A 209 20.88 -9.23 -2.14
C ASP A 209 19.74 -8.20 -2.26
N THR A 210 18.52 -8.65 -2.54
CA THR A 210 17.38 -7.76 -2.86
C THR A 210 16.42 -7.52 -1.70
N SER A 211 16.41 -8.40 -0.69
CA SER A 211 15.49 -8.33 0.45
C SER A 211 16.23 -7.80 1.69
N LEU A 212 15.67 -6.75 2.30
CA LEU A 212 16.18 -6.19 3.56
C LEU A 212 16.37 -7.30 4.61
N ALA A 213 15.39 -8.21 4.70
CA ALA A 213 15.38 -9.23 5.73
C ALA A 213 16.48 -10.29 5.55
N LEU A 214 16.84 -10.58 4.30
CA LEU A 214 17.91 -11.53 3.98
C LEU A 214 19.30 -11.01 4.33
N ARG A 215 19.54 -9.71 4.13
CA ARG A 215 20.85 -9.09 4.39
C ARG A 215 21.03 -8.70 5.86
N LEU A 216 19.98 -8.20 6.51
CA LEU A 216 20.02 -7.88 7.94
C LEU A 216 20.02 -9.15 8.81
N GLY A 217 19.46 -10.25 8.31
CA GLY A 217 19.20 -11.44 9.09
C GLY A 217 17.91 -11.33 9.89
N PHE A 218 17.43 -12.47 10.37
CA PHE A 218 16.11 -12.61 10.96
C PHE A 218 15.91 -11.74 12.23
N GLN A 219 16.89 -11.77 13.14
CA GLN A 219 16.83 -11.04 14.41
C GLN A 219 16.75 -9.52 14.21
N TRP A 220 17.57 -8.97 13.33
CA TRP A 220 17.54 -7.54 13.01
C TRP A 220 16.27 -7.12 12.25
N SER A 221 15.73 -8.00 11.41
CA SER A 221 14.44 -7.78 10.74
C SER A 221 13.29 -7.70 11.74
N PHE A 222 13.28 -8.59 12.73
CA PHE A 222 12.32 -8.58 13.82
C PHE A 222 12.44 -7.30 14.69
N GLN A 223 13.67 -6.91 15.05
CA GLN A 223 13.90 -5.66 15.80
C GLN A 223 13.48 -4.43 15.01
N GLY A 224 13.80 -4.37 13.71
CA GLY A 224 13.37 -3.28 12.82
C GLY A 224 11.85 -3.21 12.70
N PHE A 225 11.18 -4.34 12.54
CA PHE A 225 9.71 -4.42 12.55
C PHE A 225 9.13 -3.87 13.86
N LEU A 226 9.67 -4.28 15.02
CA LEU A 226 9.22 -3.77 16.31
C LEU A 226 9.43 -2.26 16.46
N LEU A 227 10.60 -1.75 16.05
CA LEU A 227 10.92 -0.33 16.12
C LEU A 227 9.93 0.50 15.28
N ILE A 228 9.64 0.06 14.06
CA ILE A 228 8.67 0.72 13.18
C ILE A 228 7.27 0.68 13.82
N MET A 229 6.86 -0.45 14.40
CA MET A 229 5.55 -0.58 15.04
C MET A 229 5.39 0.24 16.31
N VAL A 230 6.43 0.32 17.15
CA VAL A 230 6.44 1.20 18.32
C VAL A 230 6.35 2.66 17.88
N SER A 231 7.10 3.03 16.84
CA SER A 231 7.04 4.37 16.24
C SER A 231 5.63 4.66 15.70
N PHE A 232 5.02 3.71 15.00
CA PHE A 232 3.65 3.82 14.48
C PHE A 232 2.65 4.13 15.60
N TYR A 233 2.62 3.32 16.67
CA TYR A 233 1.68 3.54 17.78
C TYR A 233 1.98 4.84 18.54
N GLY A 234 3.26 5.20 18.69
CA GLY A 234 3.68 6.48 19.28
C GLY A 234 3.13 7.67 18.49
N VAL A 235 3.30 7.68 17.18
CA VAL A 235 2.80 8.75 16.29
C VAL A 235 1.28 8.80 16.28
N VAL A 236 0.59 7.65 16.27
CA VAL A 236 -0.88 7.59 16.37
C VAL A 236 -1.39 8.26 17.64
N LEU A 237 -0.74 7.99 18.77
CA LEU A 237 -1.09 8.60 20.05
C LEU A 237 -0.82 10.11 20.06
N VAL A 238 0.36 10.55 19.63
CA VAL A 238 0.70 11.98 19.55
C VAL A 238 -0.25 12.72 18.61
N THR A 239 -0.53 12.16 17.44
CA THR A 239 -1.45 12.77 16.46
C THR A 239 -2.88 12.83 17.00
N GLY A 240 -3.33 11.80 17.73
CA GLY A 240 -4.63 11.80 18.40
C GLY A 240 -4.77 12.91 19.43
N ILE A 241 -3.71 13.19 20.20
CA ILE A 241 -3.68 14.28 21.18
C ILE A 241 -3.67 15.64 20.48
N VAL A 242 -2.75 15.84 19.52
CA VAL A 242 -2.52 17.12 18.84
C VAL A 242 -3.74 17.55 18.02
N MET A 243 -4.41 16.60 17.36
CA MET A 243 -5.55 16.88 16.48
C MET A 243 -6.93 16.69 17.15
N GLY A 244 -6.99 16.37 18.44
CA GLY A 244 -8.27 16.14 19.13
C GLY A 244 -9.06 14.91 18.64
N HIS A 245 -8.43 14.02 17.88
CA HIS A 245 -9.04 12.81 17.33
C HIS A 245 -9.06 11.68 18.38
N LEU A 246 -9.92 11.81 19.39
CA LEU A 246 -10.01 10.90 20.54
C LEU A 246 -10.24 9.42 20.17
N GLY A 247 -10.82 9.14 19.00
CA GLY A 247 -10.98 7.76 18.51
C GLY A 247 -9.63 7.06 18.27
N ASN A 248 -8.53 7.80 18.08
CA ASN A 248 -7.20 7.23 17.92
C ASN A 248 -6.73 6.46 19.17
N PHE A 249 -7.19 6.84 20.37
CA PHE A 249 -6.87 6.10 21.61
C PHE A 249 -7.43 4.68 21.58
N LEU A 250 -8.63 4.51 21.03
CA LEU A 250 -9.22 3.18 20.87
C LEU A 250 -8.43 2.33 19.87
N LEU A 251 -7.80 2.96 18.87
CA LEU A 251 -6.94 2.26 17.91
C LEU A 251 -5.63 1.81 18.54
N VAL A 252 -5.11 2.50 19.56
CA VAL A 252 -3.94 2.03 20.33
C VAL A 252 -4.25 0.72 21.06
N ALA A 253 -5.50 0.44 21.43
CA ALA A 253 -5.88 -0.83 22.03
C ALA A 253 -5.62 -2.04 21.10
N THR A 254 -5.45 -1.82 19.79
CA THR A 254 -5.03 -2.89 18.86
C THR A 254 -3.61 -3.40 19.10
N ILE A 255 -2.83 -2.75 19.97
CA ILE A 255 -1.50 -3.21 20.39
C ILE A 255 -1.53 -4.63 20.99
N VAL A 256 -2.66 -5.07 21.53
CA VAL A 256 -2.84 -6.45 22.00
C VAL A 256 -2.66 -7.44 20.85
N LYS A 257 -3.20 -7.14 19.66
CA LYS A 257 -2.99 -7.97 18.46
C LYS A 257 -1.55 -7.88 17.96
N LEU A 258 -0.87 -6.75 18.14
CA LEU A 258 0.54 -6.64 17.80
C LEU A 258 1.39 -7.59 18.65
N LYS A 259 1.04 -7.79 19.93
CA LYS A 259 1.74 -8.76 20.78
C LYS A 259 1.71 -10.15 20.17
N ASP A 260 0.54 -10.64 19.78
CA ASP A 260 0.38 -11.97 19.14
C ASP A 260 1.19 -12.05 17.84
N ILE A 261 1.10 -11.01 16.98
CA ILE A 261 1.87 -10.91 15.74
C ILE A 261 3.37 -10.93 16.01
N SER A 262 3.83 -10.25 17.06
CA SER A 262 5.25 -10.19 17.43
C SER A 262 5.76 -11.52 17.98
N GLU A 263 4.94 -12.26 18.71
CA GLU A 263 5.28 -13.59 19.19
C GLU A 263 5.36 -14.59 18.04
N ASP A 264 4.38 -14.58 17.13
CA ASP A 264 4.41 -15.41 15.93
C ASP A 264 5.57 -15.03 15.00
N PHE A 265 5.90 -13.74 14.88
CA PHE A 265 7.12 -13.30 14.17
C PHE A 265 8.34 -13.90 14.87
N ARG A 266 8.52 -13.71 16.17
CA ARG A 266 9.67 -14.23 16.93
C ARG A 266 9.83 -15.75 16.82
N LEU A 267 8.73 -16.49 16.76
CA LEU A 267 8.69 -17.95 16.63
C LEU A 267 8.81 -18.44 15.17
N GLU A 268 9.12 -17.56 14.22
CA GLU A 268 9.25 -17.88 12.78
C GLU A 268 7.96 -18.43 12.14
N ARG A 269 6.80 -18.16 12.74
CA ARG A 269 5.46 -18.59 12.24
C ARG A 269 4.90 -17.61 11.21
N LEU A 270 5.68 -17.30 10.17
CA LEU A 270 5.45 -16.15 9.28
C LEU A 270 4.32 -16.33 8.26
N ASN A 271 3.87 -17.57 8.00
CA ASN A 271 2.97 -17.87 6.88
C ASN A 271 1.60 -17.18 6.98
N HIS A 272 1.07 -17.00 8.19
CA HIS A 272 -0.25 -16.41 8.42
C HIS A 272 -0.20 -14.93 8.78
N LEU A 273 1.00 -14.39 9.05
CA LEU A 273 1.17 -13.04 9.55
C LEU A 273 0.71 -11.95 8.56
N PRO A 274 1.02 -12.00 7.25
CA PRO A 274 0.56 -10.99 6.31
C PRO A 274 -0.97 -10.87 6.25
N ASP A 275 -1.69 -12.00 6.36
CA ASP A 275 -3.16 -12.00 6.36
C ASP A 275 -3.74 -11.45 7.66
N GLN A 276 -3.08 -11.68 8.81
CA GLN A 276 -3.44 -11.04 10.07
C GLN A 276 -3.18 -9.53 10.03
N PHE A 277 -2.03 -9.12 9.50
CA PHE A 277 -1.61 -7.74 9.41
C PHE A 277 -2.48 -6.93 8.42
N ALA A 278 -2.86 -7.53 7.29
CA ALA A 278 -3.80 -6.92 6.34
C ALA A 278 -5.19 -6.70 6.95
N ARG A 279 -5.68 -7.63 7.78
CA ARG A 279 -6.93 -7.43 8.53
C ARG A 279 -6.82 -6.30 9.55
N LEU A 280 -5.67 -6.20 10.22
CA LEU A 280 -5.37 -5.08 11.11
C LEU A 280 -5.34 -3.75 10.35
N ALA A 281 -4.76 -3.73 9.14
CA ALA A 281 -4.73 -2.56 8.26
C ALA A 281 -6.13 -2.04 7.93
N VAL A 282 -7.05 -2.93 7.56
CA VAL A 282 -8.44 -2.56 7.26
C VAL A 282 -9.12 -2.00 8.50
N PHE A 283 -8.94 -2.64 9.65
CA PHE A 283 -9.53 -2.17 10.91
C PHE A 283 -9.00 -0.80 11.30
N LEU A 284 -7.69 -0.59 11.23
CA LEU A 284 -7.05 0.69 11.51
C LEU A 284 -7.47 1.77 10.51
N GLY A 285 -7.51 1.46 9.21
CA GLY A 285 -7.92 2.39 8.16
C GLY A 285 -9.34 2.90 8.38
N VAL A 286 -10.31 1.99 8.58
CA VAL A 286 -11.70 2.36 8.89
C VAL A 286 -11.77 3.12 10.22
N GLY A 287 -11.03 2.67 11.22
CA GLY A 287 -10.96 3.31 12.53
C GLY A 287 -10.46 4.75 12.47
N PHE A 288 -9.42 5.03 11.67
CA PHE A 288 -8.90 6.38 11.48
C PHE A 288 -9.92 7.27 10.79
N THR A 289 -10.53 6.82 9.70
CA THR A 289 -11.60 7.54 8.99
C THR A 289 -12.72 7.93 9.94
N LEU A 290 -13.23 7.00 10.74
CA LEU A 290 -14.28 7.26 11.72
C LEU A 290 -13.81 8.21 12.84
N SER A 291 -12.60 8.03 13.36
CA SER A 291 -12.02 8.89 14.40
C SER A 291 -11.89 10.34 13.93
N ILE A 292 -11.45 10.55 12.68
CA ILE A 292 -11.33 11.89 12.07
C ILE A 292 -12.72 12.52 11.92
N LEU A 293 -13.71 11.77 11.40
CA LEU A 293 -15.06 12.28 11.22
C LEU A 293 -15.77 12.61 12.54
N ALA A 294 -15.52 11.81 13.59
CA ALA A 294 -16.05 12.02 14.93
C ALA A 294 -15.25 13.04 15.76
N GLY A 295 -14.04 13.40 15.32
CA GLY A 295 -13.17 14.35 15.99
C GLY A 295 -13.84 15.72 16.16
N LEU A 296 -13.64 16.31 17.34
CA LEU A 296 -14.04 17.68 17.63
C LEU A 296 -13.10 18.60 16.83
N SER A 297 -13.70 19.50 16.02
CA SER A 297 -13.00 20.56 15.29
C SER A 297 -12.46 21.62 16.23
#